data_AF-A0A8T9CMB0-F1
#
_entry.id   AF-A0A8T9CMB0-F1
#
_cell.length_a   1.000
_cell.length_b   1.000
_cell.length_c   1.000
_cell.angle_alpha   90.00
_cell.angle_beta   90.00
_cell.angle_gamma   90.00
#
_symmetry.space_group_name_H-M   'P 1'
#
loop_
_entity.id
_entity.type
_entity.pdbx_description
1 polymer ?
#
loop_
_entity_poly.entity_id
_entity_poly.type
_entity_poly.pdbx_seq_one_letter_code
_entity_poly.pdbx_strand_id
1 'polypeptide(L)' 'CGDVGLVSAYLQALTNEGVASVLVISHLPLVGYLVAELCPGETPPMFTTSAIASVTLDESGNGTFNWQMSPCNLKMAKAI' A
#
# COMPACT_ATOMS: atom_id res chain seq x y z
N CYS A 1 10.96 -14.92 -4.22
CA CYS A 1 10.89 -13.47 -3.97
C CYS A 1 9.54 -12.96 -4.48
N GLY A 2 8.98 -11.92 -3.88
CA GLY A 2 7.75 -11.30 -4.41
C GLY A 2 8.08 -10.35 -5.56
N ASP A 3 7.28 -10.38 -6.61
CA ASP A 3 7.42 -9.54 -7.80
C ASP A 3 6.45 -8.36 -7.71
N VAL A 4 6.97 -7.14 -7.79
CA VAL A 4 6.19 -5.89 -7.68
C VAL A 4 5.20 -5.74 -8.84
N GLY A 5 5.63 -6.05 -10.07
CA GLY A 5 4.81 -5.90 -11.26
C GLY A 5 3.61 -6.84 -11.25
N LEU A 6 3.81 -8.09 -10.81
CA LEU A 6 2.70 -9.05 -10.66
C LEU A 6 1.70 -8.62 -9.60
N VAL A 7 2.15 -8.08 -8.46
CA VAL A 7 1.23 -7.59 -7.41
C VAL A 7 0.47 -6.35 -7.91
N SER A 8 1.15 -5.42 -8.59
CA SER A 8 0.53 -4.23 -9.19
C SER A 8 -0.56 -4.63 -10.21
N ALA A 9 -0.23 -5.53 -11.15
CA ALA A 9 -1.18 -6.04 -12.13
C ALA A 9 -2.37 -6.76 -11.49
N TYR A 10 -2.15 -7.51 -10.40
CA TYR A 10 -3.22 -8.18 -9.69
C TYR A 10 -4.16 -7.18 -8.99
N LEU A 11 -3.62 -6.14 -8.35
CA LEU A 11 -4.42 -5.07 -7.77
C LEU A 11 -5.22 -4.32 -8.85
N GLN A 12 -4.62 -4.05 -10.00
CA GLN A 12 -5.32 -3.43 -11.13
C GLN A 12 -6.47 -4.32 -11.66
N ALA A 13 -6.27 -5.64 -11.73
CA ALA A 13 -7.34 -6.56 -12.12
C ALA A 13 -8.52 -6.49 -11.13
N LEU A 14 -8.25 -6.49 -9.82
CA LEU A 14 -9.29 -6.35 -8.79
C LEU A 14 -10.02 -5.01 -8.86
N THR A 15 -9.32 -3.92 -9.16
CA THR A 15 -9.95 -2.61 -9.38
C THR A 15 -10.93 -2.68 -10.56
N ASN A 16 -10.51 -3.28 -11.68
CA ASN A 16 -11.36 -3.44 -12.87
C ASN A 16 -12.53 -4.42 -12.64
N GLU A 17 -12.42 -5.35 -11.69
CA GLU A 17 -13.54 -6.20 -11.22
C GLU A 17 -14.52 -5.45 -10.29
N GLY A 18 -14.22 -4.21 -9.91
CA GLY A 18 -15.07 -3.38 -9.05
C GLY A 18 -14.87 -3.64 -7.55
N VAL A 19 -13.74 -4.22 -7.14
CA VAL A 19 -13.42 -4.40 -5.72
C VAL A 19 -13.16 -3.05 -5.06
N ALA A 20 -13.96 -2.72 -4.03
CA ALA A 20 -13.90 -1.41 -3.40
C ALA A 20 -12.65 -1.15 -2.54
N SER A 21 -12.09 -2.19 -1.91
CA SER A 21 -10.93 -2.05 -1.02
C SER A 21 -10.18 -3.37 -0.83
N VAL A 22 -8.85 -3.30 -0.75
CA VAL A 22 -7.97 -4.46 -0.55
C VAL A 22 -7.00 -4.17 0.60
N LEU A 23 -6.74 -5.16 1.46
CA LEU A 23 -5.68 -5.11 2.47
C LEU A 23 -4.53 -6.04 2.07
N VAL A 24 -3.37 -5.45 1.77
CA VAL A 24 -2.15 -6.20 1.44
C VAL A 24 -1.24 -6.25 2.67
N ILE A 25 -1.04 -7.45 3.22
CA ILE A 25 -0.07 -7.69 4.30
C ILE A 25 1.17 -8.35 3.70
N SER A 26 2.31 -7.68 3.80
CA SER A 26 3.56 -8.14 3.21
C SER A 26 4.78 -7.65 3.99
N HIS A 27 5.97 -7.72 3.38
CA HIS A 27 7.25 -7.50 4.04
C HIS A 27 8.12 -6.51 3.28
N LEU A 28 9.14 -5.97 3.94
CA LEU A 28 10.21 -5.23 3.28
C LEU A 28 11.07 -6.18 2.41
N PRO A 29 11.61 -5.70 1.27
CA PRO A 29 11.46 -4.35 0.75
C PRO A 29 10.20 -4.15 -0.12
N LEU A 30 9.44 -5.23 -0.37
CA LEU A 30 8.31 -5.26 -1.31
C LEU A 30 7.26 -4.18 -1.02
N VAL A 31 6.90 -3.95 0.24
CA VAL A 31 5.89 -2.93 0.59
C VAL A 31 6.29 -1.52 0.20
N GLY A 32 7.58 -1.17 0.26
CA GLY A 32 8.07 0.14 -0.16
C GLY A 32 8.04 0.28 -1.68
N TYR A 33 8.53 -0.74 -2.39
CA TYR A 33 8.52 -0.73 -3.86
C TYR A 33 7.11 -0.78 -4.43
N LEU A 34 6.17 -1.46 -3.78
CA LEU A 34 4.79 -1.52 -4.23
C LEU A 34 4.13 -0.13 -4.21
N VAL A 35 4.39 0.70 -3.18
CA VAL A 35 3.87 2.07 -3.16
C VAL A 35 4.49 2.91 -4.29
N ALA A 36 5.79 2.80 -4.52
CA ALA A 36 6.47 3.54 -5.60
C ALA A 36 6.04 3.08 -7.00
N GLU A 37 5.73 1.79 -7.17
CA GLU A 37 5.21 1.25 -8.43
C GLU A 37 3.78 1.72 -8.70
N LEU A 38 2.92 1.68 -7.68
CA LEU A 38 1.53 2.06 -7.82
C LEU A 38 1.38 3.58 -7.97
N CYS A 39 2.22 4.38 -7.33
CA CYS A 39 2.07 5.84 -7.28
C CYS A 39 3.20 6.54 -8.07
N PRO A 40 2.94 7.00 -9.31
CA PRO A 40 3.96 7.67 -10.12
C PRO A 40 4.56 8.88 -9.41
N GLY A 41 5.89 8.93 -9.32
CA GLY A 41 6.63 10.04 -8.69
C GLY A 41 6.88 9.87 -7.19
N GLU A 42 6.30 8.86 -6.56
CA GLU A 42 6.62 8.52 -5.17
C GLU A 42 7.90 7.69 -5.10
N THR A 43 8.73 7.99 -4.09
CA THR A 43 9.89 7.13 -3.76
C THR A 43 9.45 6.07 -2.75
N PRO A 44 10.11 4.89 -2.70
CA PRO A 44 9.73 3.84 -1.76
C PRO A 44 9.71 4.34 -0.31
N PRO A 45 8.54 4.41 0.36
CA PRO A 45 8.48 4.91 1.73
C PRO A 45 9.03 3.88 2.71
N MET A 46 9.53 4.36 3.85
CA MET A 46 9.98 3.49 4.93
C MET A 46 8.79 2.92 5.70
N PHE A 47 8.72 1.60 5.84
CA PHE A 47 7.72 0.94 6.69
C PHE A 47 8.35 0.49 8.00
N THR A 48 7.83 0.96 9.13
CA THR A 48 8.02 0.28 10.41
C THR A 48 7.11 -0.96 10.47
N THR A 49 7.39 -1.89 11.37
CA THR A 49 6.48 -3.02 11.62
C THR A 49 5.08 -2.52 11.97
N SER A 50 4.07 -3.18 11.41
CA SER A 50 2.64 -2.81 11.55
C SER A 50 2.27 -1.41 11.05
N ALA A 51 3.11 -0.75 10.27
CA ALA A 51 2.71 0.46 9.55
C ALA A 51 1.77 0.13 8.38
N ILE A 52 0.84 1.05 8.11
CA ILE A 52 -0.16 0.94 7.03
C ILE A 52 -0.01 2.17 6.13
N ALA A 53 0.10 1.94 4.83
CA ALA A 53 0.00 2.96 3.80
C ALA A 53 -1.36 2.85 3.10
N SER A 54 -2.02 3.98 2.89
CA SER A 54 -3.25 4.06 2.09
C SER A 54 -2.92 4.59 0.69
N VAL A 55 -3.31 3.82 -0.32
CA VAL A 55 -3.19 4.18 -1.73
C VAL A 55 -4.57 4.08 -2.38
N THR A 56 -4.99 5.11 -3.09
CA THR A 56 -6.18 5.07 -3.95
C THR A 56 -5.73 4.71 -5.35
N LEU A 57 -6.20 3.58 -5.88
CA LEU A 57 -5.84 3.09 -7.21
C LEU A 57 -6.98 3.33 -8.20
N ASP A 58 -6.69 3.90 -9.36
CA ASP A 58 -7.65 4.03 -10.46
C ASP A 58 -7.67 2.80 -11.39
N GLU A 59 -8.64 2.74 -12.30
CA GLU A 59 -8.79 1.66 -13.29
C GLU A 59 -7.60 1.57 -14.26
N SER A 60 -6.90 2.70 -14.46
CA SER A 60 -5.71 2.80 -15.31
C SER A 60 -4.43 2.31 -14.61
N GLY A 61 -4.51 1.96 -13.33
CA GLY A 61 -3.37 1.50 -12.53
C GLY A 61 -2.54 2.64 -11.92
N ASN A 62 -3.00 3.89 -11.99
CA ASN A 62 -2.34 5.02 -11.34
C ASN A 62 -2.87 5.20 -9.92
N GLY A 63 -1.96 5.10 -8.96
CA GLY A 63 -2.19 5.25 -7.55
C GLY A 63 -1.92 6.67 -7.05
N THR A 64 -2.68 7.08 -6.04
CA THR A 64 -2.39 8.26 -5.21
C THR A 64 -2.05 7.80 -3.80
N PHE A 65 -0.86 8.16 -3.31
CA PHE A 65 -0.46 7.89 -1.94
C PHE A 65 -1.14 8.90 -0.99
N ASN A 66 -2.11 8.42 -0.20
CA ASN A 66 -2.94 9.30 0.62
C ASN A 66 -2.27 9.64 1.96
N TRP A 67 -1.83 8.62 2.69
CA TRP A 67 -1.23 8.74 4.01
C TRP A 67 -0.55 7.44 4.41
N GLN A 68 0.32 7.53 5.41
CA GLN A 68 0.89 6.39 6.11
C GLN A 68 0.77 6.60 7.62
N MET A 69 0.39 5.54 8.33
CA MET A 69 0.28 5.51 9.78
C MET A 69 1.18 4.40 10.31
N SER A 70 1.93 4.68 11.36
CA SER A 70 2.72 3.67 12.08
C SER A 70 2.24 3.52 13.53
N PRO A 71 2.58 2.42 14.22
CA PRO A 71 2.18 2.24 15.62
C PRO A 71 2.63 3.39 16.54
N CYS A 72 3.78 4.02 16.29
CA CYS A 72 4.24 5.13 17.10
C CYS A 72 3.49 6.45 16.84
N ASN A 73 2.70 6.53 15.76
CA ASN A 73 1.80 7.66 15.49
C ASN A 73 0.41 7.49 16.13
N LEU A 74 0.04 6.28 16.56
CA LEU A 74 -1.25 6.02 17.18
C LEU A 74 -1.22 6.44 18.66
N LYS A 75 -2.06 7.42 19.03
CA LYS A 75 -2.39 7.69 20.43
C LYS A 75 -3.37 6.62 20.91
N MET A 76 -2.86 5.51 21.42
CA MET A 76 -3.70 4.48 22.03
C MET A 76 -4.23 5.00 23.37
N ALA A 77 -5.55 5.07 23.54
CA ALA A 77 -6.12 5.04 24.88
C ALA A 77 -5.72 3.70 25.50
N LYS A 78 -5.22 3.74 26.74
CA LYS A 78 -4.78 2.54 27.47
C LYS A 78 -5.90 1.49 27.39
N ALA A 79 -5.62 0.35 26.76
CA ALA A 79 -6.55 -0.77 26.78
C ALA A 79 -6.74 -1.17 28.24
N ILE A 80 -8.00 -1.14 28.70
CA ILE A 80 -8.41 -1.50 30.06
C ILE A 80 -8.17 -2.98 30.33
#